data_AF-G5JIA0-F1
#
_entry.id   AF-G5JIA0-F1
#
_cell.length_a   1.000
_cell.length_b   1.000
_cell.length_c   1.000
_cell.angle_alpha   90.00
_cell.angle_beta   90.00
_cell.angle_gamma   90.00
#
_symmetry.space_group_name_H-M   'P 1'
#
loop_
_entity.id
_entity.type
_entity.pdbx_description
1 polymer ?
#
loop_
_entity_poly.entity_id
_entity_poly.type
_entity_poly.pdbx_seq_one_letter_code
_entity_poly.pdbx_strand_id
1 'polypeptide(L)'
;MNDLQTFNFEELPVRTLTVDEEPYFVGKDVAEVLGYSKARNAISKYVDSEDKKDAPIQGTPGGTQKMTIINESGLYSLIFSSKLESAKRFKRWVTSEVLPTLRKTGTYQVKPLTTSEQI
;
A
#
# COMPACT_ATOMS: atom_id res chain seq x y z
N MET A 1 7.43 21.04 -1.79
CA MET A 1 6.15 20.56 -2.34
C MET A 1 6.30 19.06 -2.49
N ASN A 2 5.50 18.26 -1.79
CA ASN A 2 5.53 16.80 -1.94
C ASN A 2 4.46 16.43 -2.97
N ASP A 3 4.89 15.95 -4.12
CA ASP A 3 4.03 15.57 -5.22
C ASP A 3 3.39 14.21 -4.90
N LEU A 4 2.05 14.15 -4.96
CA LEU A 4 1.28 12.96 -4.63
C LEU A 4 1.41 11.96 -5.79
N GLN A 5 2.22 10.93 -5.62
CA GLN A 5 2.34 9.86 -6.61
C GLN A 5 1.24 8.81 -6.38
N THR A 6 0.79 8.16 -7.45
CA THR A 6 -0.23 7.09 -7.37
C THR A 6 0.46 5.77 -7.67
N PHE A 7 0.47 4.85 -6.71
CA PHE A 7 1.00 3.50 -6.91
C PHE A 7 -0.12 2.60 -7.42
N ASN A 8 0.04 2.04 -8.61
CA ASN A 8 -0.95 1.16 -9.24
C ASN A 8 -0.75 -0.28 -8.76
N PHE A 9 -1.46 -0.65 -7.70
CA PHE A 9 -1.68 -2.04 -7.36
C PHE A 9 -3.00 -2.51 -8.00
N GLU A 10 -2.94 -3.32 -9.06
CA GLU A 10 -4.13 -3.84 -9.76
C GLU A 10 -5.15 -2.77 -10.19
N GLU A 11 -4.70 -1.64 -10.73
CA GLU A 11 -5.57 -0.53 -11.15
C GLU A 11 -6.36 0.14 -10.00
N LEU A 12 -5.99 -0.11 -8.74
CA LEU A 12 -6.64 0.47 -7.57
C LEU A 12 -5.87 1.73 -7.13
N PRO A 13 -6.49 2.94 -7.20
CA PRO A 13 -5.79 4.18 -6.94
C PRO A 13 -5.50 4.34 -5.44
N VAL A 14 -4.24 4.15 -5.05
CA VAL A 14 -3.75 4.44 -3.71
C VAL A 14 -2.84 5.67 -3.75
N ARG A 15 -3.19 6.68 -2.95
CA ARG A 15 -2.35 7.87 -2.79
C ARG A 15 -1.07 7.53 -2.01
N THR A 16 0.08 7.99 -2.50
CA THR A 16 1.38 7.80 -1.83
C THR A 16 2.10 9.11 -1.57
N LEU A 17 2.94 9.12 -0.54
CA LEU A 17 3.78 10.24 -0.15
C LEU A 17 5.20 9.71 0.11
N THR A 18 6.20 10.46 -0.32
CA THR A 18 7.58 10.18 0.07
C THR A 18 7.89 10.88 1.39
N VAL A 19 8.31 10.14 2.41
CA VAL A 19 8.72 10.69 3.71
C VAL A 19 10.06 10.06 4.06
N ASP A 20 11.09 10.89 4.28
CA ASP A 20 12.45 10.44 4.58
C ASP A 20 13.00 9.46 3.52
N GLU A 21 12.77 9.78 2.24
CA GLU A 21 13.14 8.96 1.07
C GLU A 21 12.40 7.61 0.95
N GLU A 22 11.51 7.29 1.90
CA GLU A 22 10.71 6.06 1.87
C GLU A 22 9.27 6.32 1.43
N PRO A 23 8.65 5.37 0.68
CA PRO A 23 7.26 5.48 0.28
C PRO A 23 6.32 5.17 1.46
N TYR A 24 5.36 6.07 1.66
CA TYR A 24 4.22 5.89 2.55
C TYR A 24 2.91 5.91 1.75
N PHE A 25 1.93 5.15 2.23
CA PHE A 25 0.63 4.96 1.59
C PHE A 25 -0.46 5.56 2.45
N VAL A 26 -1.48 6.17 1.86
CA VAL A 26 -2.66 6.61 2.63
C VAL A 26 -3.42 5.39 3.11
N GLY A 27 -3.39 5.15 4.42
CA GLY A 27 -3.95 3.93 5.00
C GLY A 27 -5.46 3.79 4.78
N LYS A 28 -6.17 4.92 4.64
CA LYS A 28 -7.60 4.92 4.29
C LYS A 28 -7.83 4.27 2.93
N ASP A 29 -7.11 4.74 1.91
CA ASP A 29 -7.25 4.27 0.54
C ASP A 29 -6.90 2.79 0.46
N VAL A 30 -5.78 2.39 1.09
CA VAL A 30 -5.37 0.98 1.19
C VAL A 30 -6.48 0.13 1.81
N ALA A 31 -7.04 0.56 2.94
CA ALA A 31 -8.06 -0.21 3.62
C ALA A 31 -9.37 -0.30 2.82
N GLU A 32 -9.77 0.76 2.12
CA GLU A 32 -10.95 0.78 1.25
C GLU A 32 -10.76 -0.14 0.03
N VAL A 33 -9.59 -0.07 -0.61
CA VAL A 33 -9.18 -0.96 -1.71
C VAL A 33 -9.16 -2.43 -1.28
N LEU A 34 -8.75 -2.71 -0.04
CA LEU A 34 -8.76 -4.04 0.55
C LEU A 34 -10.13 -4.46 1.12
N GLY A 35 -11.18 -3.67 0.90
CA GLY A 35 -12.56 -4.01 1.22
C GLY A 35 -12.91 -3.96 2.70
N TYR A 36 -12.12 -3.26 3.51
CA TYR A 36 -12.47 -3.05 4.91
C TYR A 36 -13.65 -2.09 5.03
N SER A 37 -14.73 -2.54 5.67
CA SER A 37 -15.93 -1.72 5.87
C SER A 37 -15.67 -0.46 6.70
N LYS A 38 -14.64 -0.48 7.57
CA LYS A 38 -14.23 0.65 8.41
C LYS A 38 -12.71 0.80 8.35
N ALA A 39 -12.22 1.62 7.43
CA ALA A 39 -10.80 1.86 7.20
C ALA A 39 -10.04 2.19 8.50
N ARG A 40 -10.53 3.16 9.29
CA ARG A 40 -9.89 3.57 10.56
C ARG A 40 -9.75 2.42 11.56
N ASN A 41 -10.76 1.56 11.65
CA ASN A 41 -10.71 0.40 12.56
C ASN A 41 -9.73 -0.66 12.05
N ALA A 42 -9.67 -0.88 10.75
CA ALA A 42 -8.71 -1.80 10.15
C ALA A 42 -7.27 -1.34 10.42
N ILE A 43 -6.96 -0.08 10.16
CA ILE A 43 -5.64 0.51 10.43
C ILE A 43 -5.31 0.42 11.93
N SER A 44 -6.26 0.76 12.80
CA SER A 44 -6.03 0.69 14.25
C SER A 44 -5.79 -0.73 14.77
N LYS A 45 -6.39 -1.75 14.12
CA LYS A 45 -6.36 -3.13 14.58
C LYS A 45 -5.20 -3.93 14.01
N TYR A 46 -4.83 -3.66 12.76
CA TYR A 46 -3.88 -4.48 12.00
C TYR A 46 -2.56 -3.77 11.71
N VAL A 47 -2.44 -2.46 11.95
CA VAL A 47 -1.18 -1.72 11.72
C VAL A 47 -0.61 -1.28 13.06
N ASP A 48 0.64 -1.65 13.31
CA ASP A 48 1.38 -1.26 14.51
C ASP A 48 1.62 0.24 14.58
N SER A 49 1.92 0.75 15.77
CA SER A 49 2.14 2.19 15.97
C SER A 49 3.41 2.71 15.30
N GLU A 50 4.43 1.86 15.14
CA GLU A 50 5.67 2.22 14.43
C GLU A 50 5.47 2.29 12.90
N ASP A 51 4.51 1.54 12.39
CA ASP A 51 4.23 1.43 10.96
C ASP A 51 3.23 2.47 10.44
N LYS A 52 2.75 3.35 11.32
CA LYS A 52 1.79 4.41 10.96
C LYS A 52 2.18 5.75 11.55
N LYS A 53 1.98 6.79 10.76
CA LYS A 53 2.11 8.18 11.19
C LYS A 53 1.00 9.02 10.59
N ASP A 54 0.79 10.21 11.11
CA ASP A 54 -0.14 11.14 10.53
C ASP A 54 0.59 12.12 9.63
N ALA A 55 0.06 12.36 8.43
CA ALA A 55 0.56 13.37 7.52
C ALA A 55 -0.55 14.34 7.11
N PRO A 56 -0.22 15.63 6.93
CA PRO A 56 -1.11 16.57 6.28
C PRO A 56 -1.24 16.21 4.80
N ILE A 57 -2.43 15.82 4.37
CA ILE A 57 -2.74 15.55 2.97
C ILE A 57 -3.71 16.61 2.47
N GLN A 58 -3.32 17.29 1.39
CA GLN A 58 -4.19 18.28 0.76
C GLN A 58 -5.28 17.55 -0.04
N GLY A 59 -6.55 17.72 0.37
CA GLY A 59 -7.71 17.22 -0.35
C GLY A 59 -8.56 18.37 -0.91
N THR A 60 -8.99 18.27 -2.16
CA THR A 60 -10.04 19.12 -2.74
C THR A 60 -11.43 18.65 -2.26
N PRO A 61 -12.44 19.53 -2.04
CA PRO A 61 -12.47 20.99 -1.90
C PRO A 61 -12.45 21.48 -0.43
N GLY A 62 -11.94 20.67 0.52
CA GLY A 62 -12.01 20.93 1.97
C GLY A 62 -10.71 21.40 2.64
N GLY A 63 -9.59 21.46 1.91
CA GLY A 63 -8.29 21.86 2.45
C GLY A 63 -7.44 20.70 2.97
N THR A 64 -6.38 21.02 3.70
CA THR A 64 -5.44 20.04 4.24
C THR A 64 -6.05 19.26 5.40
N GLN A 65 -6.15 17.94 5.24
CA GLN A 65 -6.66 17.02 6.26
C GLN A 65 -5.52 16.17 6.81
N LYS A 66 -5.51 15.97 8.13
CA LYS A 66 -4.58 15.05 8.78
C LYS A 66 -5.08 13.62 8.54
N MET A 67 -4.33 12.85 7.75
CA MET A 67 -4.66 11.47 7.42
C MET A 67 -3.58 10.52 7.92
N THR A 68 -3.97 9.32 8.31
CA THR A 68 -3.03 8.27 8.69
C THR A 68 -2.39 7.68 7.44
N ILE A 69 -1.06 7.75 7.38
CA ILE A 69 -0.21 7.14 6.38
C ILE A 69 0.52 5.95 7.00
N ILE A 70 0.77 4.93 6.19
CA ILE A 70 1.41 3.67 6.60
C ILE A 70 2.62 3.38 5.72
N ASN A 71 3.68 2.81 6.29
CA ASN A 71 4.83 2.34 5.52
C ASN A 71 4.49 1.00 4.81
N GLU A 72 5.47 0.40 4.14
CA GLU A 72 5.30 -0.91 3.50
C GLU A 72 4.95 -2.04 4.48
N SER A 73 5.52 -2.03 5.68
CA SER A 73 5.19 -3.02 6.72
C SER A 73 3.70 -2.96 7.09
N GLY A 74 3.18 -1.76 7.37
CA GLY A 74 1.77 -1.56 7.67
C GLY A 74 0.85 -1.91 6.49
N LEU A 75 1.28 -1.65 5.26
CA LEU A 75 0.58 -2.08 4.05
C LEU A 75 0.45 -3.60 4.01
N TYR A 76 1.55 -4.34 4.22
CA TYR A 76 1.53 -5.80 4.24
C TYR A 76 0.64 -6.36 5.34
N SER A 77 0.65 -5.76 6.53
CA SER A 77 -0.20 -6.17 7.64
C SER A 77 -1.70 -6.07 7.30
N LEU A 78 -2.12 -5.03 6.58
CA LEU A 78 -3.49 -4.92 6.06
C LEU A 78 -3.79 -5.96 4.99
N ILE A 79 -2.86 -6.20 4.05
CA ILE A 79 -3.11 -7.16 2.97
C ILE A 79 -3.24 -8.59 3.52
N PHE A 80 -2.38 -8.98 4.46
CA PHE A 80 -2.43 -10.32 5.05
C PHE A 80 -3.65 -10.56 5.94
N SER A 81 -4.25 -9.49 6.45
CA SER A 81 -5.44 -9.50 7.30
C SER A 81 -6.75 -9.34 6.53
N SER A 82 -6.70 -8.98 5.23
CA SER A 82 -7.91 -8.78 4.42
C SER A 82 -8.53 -10.11 3.98
N LYS A 83 -9.85 -10.08 3.78
CA LYS A 83 -10.67 -11.22 3.33
C LYS A 83 -11.07 -11.15 1.86
N LEU A 84 -10.74 -10.06 1.15
CA LEU A 84 -11.06 -9.92 -0.27
C LEU A 84 -10.28 -10.91 -1.14
N GLU A 85 -10.89 -11.31 -2.25
CA GLU A 85 -10.23 -12.18 -3.25
C GLU A 85 -8.99 -11.52 -3.86
N SER A 86 -8.99 -10.19 -4.06
CA SER A 86 -7.82 -9.44 -4.53
C SER A 86 -6.67 -9.50 -3.52
N ALA A 87 -6.95 -9.32 -2.24
CA ALA A 87 -5.97 -9.47 -1.17
C ALA A 87 -5.45 -10.91 -1.05
N LYS A 88 -6.31 -11.91 -1.25
CA LYS A 88 -5.89 -13.32 -1.32
C LYS A 88 -4.97 -13.58 -2.50
N ARG A 89 -5.25 -13.02 -3.68
CA ARG A 89 -4.39 -13.11 -4.86
C ARG A 89 -3.03 -12.49 -4.60
N PHE A 90 -2.97 -11.29 -4.03
CA PHE A 90 -1.70 -10.66 -3.65
C PHE A 90 -0.94 -11.50 -2.64
N LYS A 91 -1.61 -11.90 -1.55
CA LYS A 91 -1.02 -12.76 -0.51
C LYS A 91 -0.47 -14.05 -1.13
N ARG A 92 -1.20 -14.68 -2.05
CA ARG A 92 -0.79 -15.90 -2.74
C ARG A 92 0.44 -15.68 -3.60
N TRP A 93 0.48 -14.59 -4.38
CA TRP A 93 1.63 -14.21 -5.19
C TRP A 93 2.86 -13.95 -4.32
N VAL A 94 2.75 -13.11 -3.30
CA VAL A 94 3.84 -12.83 -2.35
C VAL A 94 4.38 -14.10 -1.70
N THR A 95 3.47 -14.95 -1.19
CA THR A 95 3.87 -16.16 -0.45
C THR A 95 4.34 -17.32 -1.31
N SER A 96 3.92 -17.39 -2.58
CA SER A 96 4.25 -18.51 -3.48
C SER A 96 5.39 -18.18 -4.44
N GLU A 97 5.61 -16.90 -4.75
CA GLU A 97 6.60 -16.46 -5.74
C GLU A 97 7.67 -15.56 -5.11
N VAL A 98 7.26 -14.43 -4.53
CA VAL A 98 8.21 -13.40 -4.06
C VAL A 98 9.07 -13.92 -2.90
N LEU A 99 8.45 -14.35 -1.79
CA LEU A 99 9.16 -14.81 -0.60
C LEU A 99 9.99 -16.07 -0.86
N PRO A 100 9.51 -17.10 -1.60
CA PRO A 100 10.35 -18.25 -1.93
C PRO A 100 11.55 -17.89 -2.81
N THR A 101 11.40 -16.95 -3.75
CA THR A 101 12.49 -16.49 -4.61
C THR A 101 13.51 -15.69 -3.81
N LEU A 102 13.06 -14.75 -2.97
CA LEU A 102 13.91 -13.97 -2.07
C LEU A 102 14.69 -14.89 -1.12
N ARG A 103 14.03 -15.89 -0.51
CA ARG A 103 14.67 -16.87 0.38
C ARG A 103 15.73 -17.72 -0.35
N LYS A 104 15.48 -18.12 -1.59
CA LYS A 104 16.38 -19.00 -2.36
C LYS A 104 17.58 -18.25 -2.96
N THR A 105 17.36 -17.02 -3.41
CA THR A 105 18.34 -16.29 -4.24
C THR A 105 18.92 -15.06 -3.54
N GLY A 106 18.38 -14.67 -2.39
CA GLY A 106 18.75 -13.46 -1.66
C GLY A 106 18.25 -12.16 -2.32
N THR A 107 17.64 -12.23 -3.50
CA THR A 107 17.14 -11.06 -4.24
C THR A 107 15.80 -11.36 -4.90
N TYR A 108 15.02 -10.32 -5.20
CA TYR A 108 13.84 -10.44 -6.05
C TYR A 108 13.88 -9.30 -7.05
N GLN A 109 14.02 -9.62 -8.33
CA GLN A 109 14.05 -8.64 -9.40
C GLN A 109 12.65 -8.50 -9.97
N VAL A 110 12.00 -7.38 -9.65
CA VAL A 110 10.80 -6.96 -10.38
C VAL A 110 11.29 -6.46 -11.73
N LYS A 111 10.96 -7.18 -12.82
CA LYS A 111 11.15 -6.58 -14.15
C LYS A 111 10.27 -5.33 -14.20
N PRO A 112 10.82 -4.13 -14.43
CA PRO A 112 9.98 -2.97 -14.66
C PRO A 112 9.07 -3.31 -15.82
N LEU A 113 7.76 -3.05 -15.67
CA LEU A 113 6.81 -3.11 -16.76
C LEU A 113 7.26 -2.06 -17.79
N THR A 114 8.08 -2.47 -18.74
CA THR A 114 8.39 -1.65 -19.91
C THR A 114 7.08 -1.44 -20.64
N THR A 115 6.65 -0.18 -20.72
CA THR A 115 5.58 0.32 -21.58
C THR A 115 5.92 0.01 -23.04
N SER A 116 5.78 -1.24 -23.47
CA SER A 116 6.10 -1.68 -24.84
C SER A 116 5.20 -2.80 -25.35
N GLU A 117 4.14 -3.16 -24.63
CA GLU A 117 3.12 -4.11 -25.14
C GLU A 117 1.71 -3.51 -25.08
N GLN A 118 1.57 -2.29 -25.60
CA GLN A 118 0.32 -1.79 -26.14
C GLN A 118 0.56 -1.49 -27.62
N ILE A 119 0.44 -2.52 -28.46
CA ILE A 119 0.24 -2.40 -29.91
C ILE A 119 -1.22 -2.75 -30.15
#